data_AF-A0A939BW38-F1
#
_entry.id   AF-A0A939BW38-F1
#
_cell.length_a   1.000
_cell.length_b   1.000
_cell.length_c   1.000
_cell.angle_alpha   90.00
_cell.angle_beta   90.00
_cell.angle_gamma   90.00
#
_symmetry.space_group_name_H-M   'P 1'
#
loop_
_entity.id
_entity.type
_entity.pdbx_description
1 polymer ?
#
loop_
_entity_poly.entity_id
_entity_poly.type
_entity_poly.pdbx_seq_one_letter_code
_entity_poly.pdbx_strand_id
1 'polypeptide(L)'
;MTMPTFTMSPAPTGSIRPRAVRRAGRGALLLSLAPGAVFLAGCGNAPTTASPVVPSSELADAGKRPCPEELPTGDDPSGHGFGADEPADERPDLLAPEEAWVCQYWPFDAGTTADGGAVFGWTRKGDPEPVPAGDLPALKTALDDLAPADRNRACTADLGARWMIVYSHGGDQTGVVVDDYGCRDVRLTDDPHATAPGSEDQRGTVGGVLDGGRAVLDAVGVGRSD
;
A
#
# COMPACT_ATOMS: atom_id res chain seq x y z
N MET A 1 -49.39 18.37 -17.55
CA MET A 1 -48.00 18.32 -17.04
C MET A 1 -47.18 17.58 -18.07
N THR A 2 -46.36 18.31 -18.82
CA THR A 2 -45.68 17.83 -20.03
C THR A 2 -44.25 17.47 -19.66
N MET A 3 -43.86 16.20 -19.82
CA MET A 3 -42.49 15.73 -19.55
C MET A 3 -41.54 16.16 -20.69
N PRO A 4 -40.32 16.64 -20.39
CA PRO A 4 -39.33 16.93 -21.42
C PRO A 4 -38.64 15.64 -21.89
N THR A 5 -38.66 15.43 -23.21
CA THR A 5 -37.92 14.39 -23.92
C THR A 5 -36.45 14.80 -24.06
N PHE A 6 -35.54 14.09 -23.39
CA PHE A 6 -34.10 14.26 -23.59
C PHE A 6 -33.65 13.47 -24.83
N THR A 7 -33.09 14.19 -25.80
CA THR A 7 -32.50 13.59 -27.01
C THR A 7 -30.99 13.45 -26.77
N MET A 8 -30.50 12.21 -26.83
CA MET A 8 -29.10 11.85 -26.60
C MET A 8 -28.31 12.02 -27.91
N SER A 9 -27.31 12.92 -27.92
CA SER A 9 -26.38 13.06 -29.04
C SER A 9 -25.26 12.02 -28.97
N PRO A 10 -24.95 11.30 -30.06
CA PRO A 10 -23.78 10.43 -30.12
C PRO A 10 -22.48 11.25 -30.28
N ALA A 11 -21.47 10.91 -29.49
CA ALA A 11 -20.13 11.48 -29.59
C ALA A 11 -19.34 10.92 -30.79
N PRO A 12 -18.44 11.71 -31.40
CA PRO A 12 -17.69 11.32 -32.59
C PRO A 12 -16.58 10.30 -32.32
N THR A 13 -16.49 9.31 -33.20
CA THR A 13 -15.43 8.30 -33.26
C THR A 13 -14.09 8.93 -33.67
N GLY A 14 -13.15 9.03 -32.74
CA GLY A 14 -11.80 9.52 -32.98
C GLY A 14 -10.89 8.46 -33.61
N SER A 15 -10.37 8.78 -34.79
CA SER A 15 -9.46 7.98 -35.62
C SER A 15 -8.13 7.62 -34.94
N ILE A 16 -7.83 6.33 -34.97
CA ILE A 16 -6.51 5.73 -34.70
C ILE A 16 -5.47 6.30 -35.68
N ARG A 17 -4.31 6.73 -35.17
CA ARG A 17 -3.11 6.98 -35.98
C ARG A 17 -1.95 6.13 -35.45
N PRO A 18 -1.41 5.18 -36.25
CA PRO A 18 -0.15 4.51 -35.91
C PRO A 18 1.02 5.45 -36.21
N ARG A 19 1.92 5.67 -35.24
CA ARG A 19 3.21 6.32 -35.49
C ARG A 19 4.31 5.28 -35.55
N ALA A 20 4.99 5.27 -36.69
CA ALA A 20 6.04 4.35 -37.06
C ALA A 20 7.34 4.53 -36.25
N VAL A 21 7.88 3.37 -35.87
CA VAL A 21 9.29 2.93 -35.94
C VAL A 21 10.35 4.02 -36.22
N ARG A 22 11.29 4.17 -35.29
CA ARG A 22 12.69 4.47 -35.63
C ARG A 22 13.64 3.57 -34.83
N ARG A 23 14.19 2.57 -35.54
CA ARG A 23 15.45 1.88 -35.21
C ARG A 23 16.61 2.80 -35.60
N ALA A 24 17.53 3.06 -34.67
CA ALA A 24 18.97 3.31 -34.85
C ALA A 24 19.51 3.77 -33.48
N GLY A 25 20.69 3.39 -32.99
CA GLY A 25 21.81 2.80 -33.68
C GLY A 25 22.68 1.96 -32.76
N ARG A 26 23.46 1.13 -33.43
CA ARG A 26 24.60 0.39 -32.90
C ARG A 26 25.68 1.40 -32.51
N GLY A 27 26.17 1.31 -31.28
CA GLY A 27 27.40 1.93 -30.83
C GLY A 27 28.24 0.89 -30.10
N ALA A 28 28.99 0.10 -30.87
CA ALA A 28 30.07 -0.71 -30.35
C ALA A 28 31.32 0.17 -30.24
N LEU A 29 31.93 0.22 -29.06
CA LEU A 29 33.29 0.73 -28.89
C LEU A 29 34.05 -0.21 -27.96
N LEU A 30 35.01 -0.89 -28.59
CA LEU A 30 36.09 -1.69 -28.03
C LEU A 30 37.19 -0.78 -27.45
N LEU A 31 38.17 -1.42 -26.77
CA LEU A 31 39.47 -0.91 -26.28
C LEU A 31 39.40 -0.30 -24.86
N SER A 32 40.20 -0.69 -23.87
CA SER A 32 41.57 -1.21 -23.90
C SER A 32 41.92 -1.95 -22.60
N LEU A 33 42.82 -2.95 -22.69
CA LEU A 33 43.56 -3.49 -21.56
C LEU A 33 44.59 -2.48 -21.03
N ALA A 34 44.76 -2.44 -19.71
CA ALA A 34 45.99 -1.98 -19.06
C ALA A 34 46.29 -2.88 -17.84
N PRO A 35 47.48 -3.52 -17.76
CA PRO A 35 47.93 -4.21 -16.56
C PRO A 35 48.71 -3.22 -15.69
N GLY A 36 48.19 -2.93 -14.50
CA GLY A 36 48.87 -2.13 -13.49
C GLY A 36 48.97 -2.93 -12.19
N ALA A 37 50.18 -3.34 -11.85
CA ALA A 37 50.49 -4.10 -10.65
C ALA A 37 50.86 -3.19 -9.46
N VAL A 38 50.63 -3.74 -8.27
CA VAL A 38 51.23 -3.43 -6.95
C VAL A 38 50.71 -2.17 -6.23
N PHE A 39 50.11 -2.33 -5.04
CA PHE A 39 50.73 -1.99 -3.74
C PHE A 39 49.76 -2.14 -2.55
N LEU A 40 50.35 -2.67 -1.46
CA LEU A 40 49.97 -2.56 -0.04
C LEU A 40 48.87 -3.51 0.50
N ALA A 41 49.38 -4.62 1.07
CA ALA A 41 48.76 -5.31 2.18
C ALA A 41 48.59 -4.33 3.36
N GLY A 42 47.38 -3.76 3.48
CA GLY A 42 46.89 -3.19 4.73
C GLY A 42 45.90 -4.18 5.32
N CYS A 43 46.24 -4.75 6.48
CA CYS A 43 45.25 -5.41 7.35
C CYS A 43 44.30 -4.34 7.88
N GLY A 44 43.36 -3.91 7.05
CA GLY A 44 42.17 -3.22 7.52
C GLY A 44 41.25 -4.27 8.11
N ASN A 45 41.07 -4.25 9.42
CA ASN A 45 39.89 -4.86 10.02
C ASN A 45 38.69 -4.25 9.30
N ALA A 46 38.13 -5.00 8.35
CA ALA A 46 36.79 -4.72 7.89
C ALA A 46 35.92 -4.68 9.16
N PRO A 47 35.17 -3.61 9.43
CA PRO A 47 34.06 -3.77 10.34
C PRO A 47 33.26 -4.93 9.73
N THR A 48 33.13 -6.01 10.48
CA THR A 48 32.05 -6.95 10.27
C THR A 48 30.80 -6.10 10.38
N THR A 49 30.33 -5.56 9.27
CA THR A 49 28.96 -5.17 9.10
C THR A 49 28.23 -6.47 9.37
N ALA A 50 27.80 -6.64 10.61
CA ALA A 50 26.92 -7.73 10.96
C ALA A 50 25.83 -7.66 9.91
N SER A 51 25.78 -8.64 9.00
CA SER A 51 24.64 -8.78 8.13
C SER A 51 23.44 -8.76 9.08
N PRO A 52 22.46 -7.87 8.85
CA PRO A 52 21.28 -7.83 9.68
C PRO A 52 20.82 -9.26 9.88
N VAL A 53 20.74 -9.71 11.12
CA VAL A 53 20.14 -11.00 11.43
C VAL A 53 18.68 -10.78 11.10
N VAL A 54 18.31 -11.11 9.86
CA VAL A 54 16.93 -11.14 9.41
C VAL A 54 16.23 -12.09 10.36
N PRO A 55 15.28 -11.61 11.18
CA PRO A 55 14.44 -12.49 11.98
C PRO A 55 13.85 -13.54 11.05
N SER A 56 13.57 -14.74 11.56
CA SER A 56 12.74 -15.72 10.87
C SER A 56 11.58 -14.96 10.23
N SER A 57 11.48 -15.02 8.89
CA SER A 57 10.56 -14.16 8.11
C SER A 57 9.20 -14.10 8.82
N GLU A 58 8.67 -12.92 9.12
CA GLU A 58 7.41 -12.77 9.85
C GLU A 58 6.27 -13.53 9.17
N LEU A 59 6.34 -13.68 7.85
CA LEU A 59 5.46 -14.53 7.07
C LEU A 59 5.49 -16.02 7.48
N ALA A 60 6.65 -16.56 7.87
CA ALA A 60 6.76 -17.93 8.38
C ALA A 60 6.12 -18.06 9.77
N ASP A 61 6.27 -17.04 10.62
CA ASP A 61 5.69 -17.00 11.96
C ASP A 61 4.16 -16.79 11.91
N ALA A 62 3.66 -16.07 10.91
CA ALA A 62 2.24 -15.93 10.57
C ALA A 62 1.63 -17.20 9.91
N GLY A 63 2.39 -18.31 9.83
CA GLY A 63 1.92 -19.56 9.23
C GLY A 63 1.73 -19.47 7.71
N LYS A 64 2.54 -18.63 7.03
CA LYS A 64 2.49 -18.35 5.58
C LYS A 64 1.19 -17.69 5.11
N ARG A 65 0.48 -17.00 6.00
CA ARG A 65 -0.71 -16.22 5.66
C ARG A 65 -0.32 -14.74 5.61
N PRO A 66 -0.26 -14.13 4.43
CA PRO A 66 0.18 -12.74 4.31
C PRO A 66 -0.78 -11.77 5.01
N CYS A 67 -2.08 -12.06 4.98
CA CYS A 67 -3.11 -11.24 5.62
C CYS A 67 -3.74 -11.98 6.80
N PRO A 68 -4.15 -11.27 7.86
CA PRO A 68 -4.95 -11.86 8.92
C PRO A 68 -6.34 -12.26 8.41
N GLU A 69 -7.08 -13.01 9.22
CA GLU A 69 -8.49 -13.30 8.96
C GLU A 69 -9.40 -12.15 9.41
N GLU A 70 -8.99 -11.42 10.46
CA GLU A 70 -9.66 -10.22 10.97
C GLU A 70 -8.63 -9.12 11.20
N LEU A 71 -8.99 -7.87 10.91
CA LEU A 71 -8.05 -6.76 11.13
C LEU A 71 -7.95 -6.42 12.62
N PRO A 72 -6.74 -6.18 13.14
CA PRO A 72 -6.58 -5.66 14.49
C PRO A 72 -7.23 -4.27 14.59
N THR A 73 -8.16 -4.09 15.52
CA THR A 73 -8.97 -2.86 15.62
C THR A 73 -8.42 -1.83 16.61
N GLY A 74 -7.45 -2.21 17.46
CA GLY A 74 -6.83 -1.31 18.44
C GLY A 74 -7.82 -0.72 19.46
N ASP A 75 -7.36 0.28 20.21
CA ASP A 75 -8.25 1.12 21.03
C ASP A 75 -9.00 2.09 20.10
N ASP A 76 -10.27 1.77 19.82
CA ASP A 76 -11.08 2.45 18.81
C ASP A 76 -12.29 3.17 19.43
N PRO A 77 -12.12 4.39 19.98
CA PRO A 77 -13.20 5.11 20.63
C PRO A 77 -14.30 5.56 19.64
N SER A 78 -14.01 5.64 18.34
CA SER A 78 -14.99 6.00 17.31
C SER A 78 -15.86 4.83 16.87
N GLY A 79 -15.48 3.58 17.17
CA GLY A 79 -16.23 2.38 16.80
C GLY A 79 -16.14 2.01 15.31
N HIS A 80 -15.29 2.70 14.53
CA HIS A 80 -15.11 2.50 13.09
C HIS A 80 -13.93 1.59 12.71
N GLY A 81 -13.25 1.06 13.73
CA GLY A 81 -12.46 -0.16 13.68
C GLY A 81 -10.96 0.03 13.68
N PHE A 82 -10.38 1.23 13.91
CA PHE A 82 -8.91 1.40 13.95
C PHE A 82 -8.36 2.40 14.97
N GLY A 83 -9.17 3.24 15.61
CA GLY A 83 -8.72 4.20 16.62
C GLY A 83 -7.88 5.38 16.12
N ALA A 84 -7.33 5.30 14.90
CA ALA A 84 -6.58 6.37 14.24
C ALA A 84 -7.46 7.15 13.25
N ASP A 85 -7.94 8.32 13.69
CA ASP A 85 -8.76 9.22 12.86
C ASP A 85 -8.07 10.57 12.58
N GLU A 86 -6.99 10.87 13.30
CA GLU A 86 -6.18 12.06 13.08
C GLU A 86 -5.19 11.84 11.93
N PRO A 87 -4.93 12.87 11.09
CA PRO A 87 -3.87 12.78 10.09
C PRO A 87 -2.50 12.47 10.69
N ALA A 88 -1.69 11.74 9.94
CA ALA A 88 -0.27 11.56 10.26
C ALA A 88 0.44 12.92 10.34
N ASP A 89 1.43 13.06 11.22
CA ASP A 89 2.19 14.30 11.35
C ASP A 89 3.26 14.45 10.26
N GLU A 90 3.68 13.35 9.65
CA GLU A 90 4.73 13.31 8.63
C GLU A 90 4.47 12.28 7.53
N ARG A 91 5.34 12.29 6.51
CA ARG A 91 5.29 11.30 5.43
C ARG A 91 6.02 10.02 5.84
N PRO A 92 5.54 8.84 5.46
CA PRO A 92 6.26 7.61 5.71
C PRO A 92 7.50 7.49 4.82
N ASP A 93 8.47 6.68 5.26
CA ASP A 93 9.67 6.32 4.52
C ASP A 93 9.68 4.80 4.31
N LEU A 94 8.96 4.35 3.27
CA LEU A 94 8.66 2.94 3.04
C LEU A 94 9.70 2.26 2.15
N LEU A 95 10.11 1.07 2.57
CA LEU A 95 10.95 0.18 1.77
C LEU A 95 10.21 -0.31 0.52
N ALA A 96 10.97 -0.67 -0.52
CA ALA A 96 10.38 -1.15 -1.77
C ALA A 96 9.79 -2.56 -1.60
N PRO A 97 8.54 -2.81 -2.02
CA PRO A 97 7.95 -4.15 -2.03
C PRO A 97 8.78 -5.13 -2.87
N GLU A 98 9.16 -6.26 -2.29
CA GLU A 98 9.78 -7.39 -3.00
C GLU A 98 8.73 -8.44 -3.40
N GLU A 99 7.77 -8.67 -2.51
CA GLU A 99 6.55 -9.46 -2.74
C GLU A 99 5.37 -8.70 -2.12
N ALA A 100 4.16 -8.88 -2.66
CA ALA A 100 2.96 -8.29 -2.07
C ALA A 100 1.71 -9.13 -2.33
N TRP A 101 0.71 -8.95 -1.45
CA TRP A 101 -0.60 -9.57 -1.53
C TRP A 101 -1.68 -8.54 -1.24
N VAL A 102 -2.84 -8.71 -1.87
CA VAL A 102 -4.01 -7.88 -1.66
C VAL A 102 -5.15 -8.70 -1.05
N CYS A 103 -5.82 -8.11 -0.06
CA CYS A 103 -6.88 -8.76 0.71
C CYS A 103 -8.05 -7.81 0.88
N GLN A 104 -9.25 -8.27 0.50
CA GLN A 104 -10.49 -7.54 0.70
C GLN A 104 -11.09 -7.85 2.08
N TYR A 105 -11.60 -6.83 2.76
CA TYR A 105 -12.28 -6.94 4.05
C TYR A 105 -13.67 -6.32 4.01
N TRP A 106 -14.60 -6.96 4.71
CA TRP A 106 -15.97 -6.50 4.86
C TRP A 106 -16.28 -6.22 6.33
N PRO A 107 -17.08 -5.17 6.61
CA PRO A 107 -17.46 -4.85 7.97
C PRO A 107 -18.46 -5.88 8.49
N PHE A 108 -18.37 -6.17 9.79
CA PHE A 108 -19.38 -6.90 10.55
C PHE A 108 -19.68 -6.17 11.86
N ASP A 109 -20.85 -6.40 12.42
CA ASP A 109 -21.24 -5.86 13.73
C ASP A 109 -20.47 -6.61 14.83
N ALA A 110 -19.54 -5.90 15.47
CA ALA A 110 -18.72 -6.42 16.57
C ALA A 110 -19.29 -6.07 17.94
N GLY A 111 -20.36 -5.25 18.00
CA GLY A 111 -21.04 -4.86 19.22
C GLY A 111 -21.47 -3.40 19.25
N THR A 112 -21.64 -2.88 20.46
CA THR A 112 -22.10 -1.51 20.67
C THR A 112 -21.28 -0.79 21.75
N THR A 113 -21.07 0.51 21.58
CA THR A 113 -20.47 1.38 22.60
C THR A 113 -21.45 1.61 23.76
N ALA A 114 -20.97 2.14 24.89
CA ALA A 114 -21.80 2.45 26.06
C ALA A 114 -22.95 3.43 25.75
N ASP A 115 -22.76 4.31 24.77
CA ASP A 115 -23.75 5.30 24.32
C ASP A 115 -24.69 4.74 23.22
N GLY A 116 -24.57 3.46 22.88
CA GLY A 116 -25.41 2.78 21.88
C GLY A 116 -24.96 2.99 20.43
N GLY A 117 -23.74 3.47 20.19
CA GLY A 117 -23.13 3.48 18.86
C GLY A 117 -22.74 2.08 18.41
N ALA A 118 -22.71 1.81 17.10
CA ALA A 118 -22.25 0.53 16.56
C ALA A 118 -20.71 0.45 16.58
N VAL A 119 -20.17 -0.73 16.89
CA VAL A 119 -18.74 -1.06 16.78
C VAL A 119 -18.57 -2.02 15.61
N PHE A 120 -17.68 -1.70 14.69
CA PHE A 120 -17.43 -2.52 13.51
C PHE A 120 -16.11 -3.27 13.59
N GLY A 121 -16.16 -4.57 13.31
CA GLY A 121 -14.99 -5.38 12.99
C GLY A 121 -14.85 -5.58 11.49
N TRP A 122 -13.69 -6.06 11.05
CA TRP A 122 -13.38 -6.25 9.62
C TRP A 122 -12.86 -7.66 9.38
N THR A 123 -13.59 -8.45 8.59
CA THR A 123 -13.21 -9.84 8.29
C THR A 123 -12.80 -9.99 6.83
N ARG A 124 -11.77 -10.80 6.57
CA ARG A 124 -11.24 -11.04 5.23
C ARG A 124 -12.27 -11.79 4.41
N LYS A 125 -12.51 -11.31 3.20
CA LYS A 125 -13.33 -11.98 2.20
C LYS A 125 -12.43 -12.61 1.14
N GLY A 126 -12.50 -13.94 1.06
CA GLY A 126 -11.74 -14.72 0.10
C GLY A 126 -10.28 -14.95 0.51
N ASP A 127 -9.50 -15.40 -0.46
CA ASP A 127 -8.09 -15.69 -0.29
C ASP A 127 -7.24 -14.46 -0.65
N PRO A 128 -6.05 -14.30 -0.03
CA PRO A 128 -5.08 -13.30 -0.47
C PRO A 128 -4.67 -13.50 -1.92
N GLU A 129 -4.71 -12.42 -2.71
CA GLU A 129 -4.28 -12.45 -4.11
C GLU A 129 -2.86 -11.88 -4.24
N PRO A 130 -1.90 -12.61 -4.84
CA PRO A 130 -0.56 -12.08 -5.03
C PRO A 130 -0.53 -10.94 -6.05
N VAL A 131 0.18 -9.86 -5.75
CA VAL A 131 0.42 -8.76 -6.67
C VAL A 131 1.49 -9.20 -7.69
N PRO A 132 1.24 -9.06 -9.00
CA PRO A 132 2.24 -9.39 -10.01
C PRO A 132 3.54 -8.61 -9.84
N ALA A 133 4.69 -9.27 -10.01
CA ALA A 133 6.00 -8.62 -9.89
C ALA A 133 6.19 -7.40 -10.82
N GLY A 134 5.47 -7.37 -11.95
CA GLY A 134 5.47 -6.24 -12.89
C GLY A 134 4.77 -4.98 -12.34
N ASP A 135 3.91 -5.12 -11.34
CA ASP A 135 3.11 -4.03 -10.76
C ASP A 135 3.76 -3.46 -9.48
N LEU A 136 4.71 -4.18 -8.87
CA LEU A 136 5.44 -3.73 -7.68
C LEU A 136 6.13 -2.35 -7.83
N PRO A 137 6.73 -1.99 -8.98
CA PRO A 137 7.29 -0.64 -9.16
C PRO A 137 6.22 0.47 -9.13
N ALA A 138 5.01 0.20 -9.65
CA ALA A 138 3.89 1.13 -9.60
C ALA A 138 3.38 1.25 -8.16
N LEU A 139 3.27 0.13 -7.44
CA LEU A 139 2.94 0.12 -6.02
C LEU A 139 3.95 0.94 -5.21
N LYS A 140 5.26 0.76 -5.42
CA LYS A 140 6.30 1.56 -4.74
C LYS A 140 6.12 3.06 -5.00
N THR A 141 5.85 3.45 -6.25
CA THR A 141 5.63 4.86 -6.58
C THR A 141 4.42 5.42 -5.84
N ALA A 142 3.31 4.67 -5.78
CA ALA A 142 2.13 5.09 -5.02
C ALA A 142 2.40 5.20 -3.51
N LEU A 143 3.22 4.30 -2.96
CA LEU A 143 3.63 4.33 -1.55
C LEU A 143 4.54 5.54 -1.23
N ASP A 144 5.43 5.92 -2.15
CA ASP A 144 6.31 7.10 -2.00
C ASP A 144 5.55 8.43 -2.06
N ASP A 145 4.39 8.43 -2.71
CA ASP A 145 3.53 9.60 -2.87
C ASP A 145 2.53 9.77 -1.71
N LEU A 146 2.50 8.85 -0.74
CA LEU A 146 1.66 8.98 0.46
C LEU A 146 2.02 10.27 1.23
N ALA A 147 0.98 10.91 1.76
CA ALA A 147 1.12 12.16 2.50
C ALA A 147 0.12 12.24 3.66
N PRO A 148 0.41 13.01 4.71
CA PRO A 148 -0.59 13.40 5.71
C PRO A 148 -1.92 13.80 5.10
N ALA A 149 -3.00 13.25 5.64
CA ALA A 149 -4.36 13.61 5.27
C ALA A 149 -4.66 15.10 5.53
N ASP A 150 -5.44 15.75 4.64
CA ASP A 150 -6.02 17.06 4.92
C ASP A 150 -7.17 16.94 5.92
N ARG A 151 -7.10 17.66 7.04
CA ARG A 151 -8.17 17.72 8.07
C ARG A 151 -9.50 18.27 7.56
N ASN A 152 -9.48 19.04 6.46
CA ASN A 152 -10.66 19.79 5.97
C ASN A 152 -11.32 19.17 4.73
N ARG A 153 -10.93 17.94 4.35
CA ARG A 153 -11.49 17.26 3.18
C ARG A 153 -12.95 16.83 3.41
N ALA A 154 -13.77 16.99 2.38
CA ALA A 154 -15.13 16.48 2.38
C ALA A 154 -15.14 15.03 1.83
N CYS A 155 -15.43 14.07 2.70
CA CYS A 155 -15.49 12.64 2.35
C CYS A 155 -16.91 12.19 2.06
N THR A 156 -17.06 11.12 1.29
CA THR A 156 -18.35 10.42 1.18
C THR A 156 -18.72 9.76 2.52
N ALA A 157 -20.02 9.66 2.83
CA ALA A 157 -20.49 9.00 4.05
C ALA A 157 -20.79 7.50 3.85
N ASP A 158 -20.64 7.00 2.63
CA ASP A 158 -20.95 5.62 2.31
C ASP A 158 -19.86 4.71 2.86
N LEU A 159 -20.24 3.62 3.53
CA LEU A 159 -19.30 2.56 3.88
C LEU A 159 -19.03 1.68 2.67
N GLY A 160 -17.78 1.25 2.52
CA GLY A 160 -17.34 0.37 1.45
C GLY A 160 -16.48 -0.77 1.96
N ALA A 161 -15.88 -1.48 1.01
CA ALA A 161 -14.87 -2.47 1.36
C ALA A 161 -13.61 -1.77 1.88
N ARG A 162 -12.85 -2.51 2.67
CA ARG A 162 -11.51 -2.11 3.09
C ARG A 162 -10.52 -3.07 2.44
N TRP A 163 -9.40 -2.54 1.96
CA TRP A 163 -8.34 -3.35 1.36
C TRP A 163 -7.11 -3.31 2.23
N MET A 164 -6.44 -4.44 2.40
CA MET A 164 -5.10 -4.48 2.97
C MET A 164 -4.15 -4.98 1.89
N ILE A 165 -3.11 -4.21 1.62
CA ILE A 165 -1.95 -4.63 0.86
C ILE A 165 -0.88 -4.99 1.88
N VAL A 166 -0.48 -6.26 1.92
CA VAL A 166 0.66 -6.69 2.74
C VAL A 166 1.82 -6.91 1.79
N TYR A 167 2.93 -6.22 2.01
CA TYR A 167 4.16 -6.47 1.26
C TYR A 167 5.29 -6.90 2.19
N SER A 168 6.26 -7.60 1.63
CA SER A 168 7.49 -7.96 2.32
C SER A 168 8.71 -7.26 1.71
N HIS A 169 9.67 -6.92 2.56
CA HIS A 169 11.00 -6.48 2.15
C HIS A 169 12.04 -7.08 3.08
N GLY A 170 12.97 -7.88 2.55
CA GLY A 170 14.00 -8.50 3.37
C GLY A 170 13.47 -9.45 4.45
N GLY A 171 12.22 -9.92 4.34
CA GLY A 171 11.55 -10.79 5.31
C GLY A 171 10.61 -10.09 6.30
N ASP A 172 10.70 -8.75 6.40
CA ASP A 172 9.84 -7.91 7.23
C ASP A 172 8.55 -7.58 6.45
N GLN A 173 7.41 -7.60 7.13
CA GLN A 173 6.11 -7.28 6.55
C GLN A 173 5.72 -5.82 6.81
N THR A 174 4.87 -5.29 5.93
CA THR A 174 4.21 -4.01 6.15
C THR A 174 2.80 -4.11 5.57
N GLY A 175 1.82 -3.74 6.39
CA GLY A 175 0.42 -3.64 6.00
C GLY A 175 0.06 -2.21 5.63
N VAL A 176 -0.60 -2.06 4.49
CA VAL A 176 -1.16 -0.80 4.00
C VAL A 176 -2.66 -1.00 3.89
N VAL A 177 -3.41 -0.40 4.81
CA VAL A 177 -4.87 -0.50 4.82
C VAL A 177 -5.47 0.72 4.17
N VAL A 178 -6.31 0.48 3.16
CA VAL A 178 -7.01 1.51 2.39
C VAL A 178 -8.51 1.35 2.54
N ASP A 179 -9.18 2.42 2.94
CA ASP A 179 -10.64 2.51 2.90
C ASP A 179 -11.09 2.73 1.45
N ASP A 180 -11.78 1.79 0.80
CA ASP A 180 -12.33 2.04 -0.56
C ASP A 180 -13.70 2.72 -0.50
N TYR A 181 -13.73 3.77 0.33
CA TYR A 181 -14.85 4.63 0.64
C TYR A 181 -14.37 5.90 1.33
N GLY A 182 -15.27 6.82 1.65
CA GLY A 182 -14.90 8.07 2.30
C GLY A 182 -13.97 8.91 1.43
N CYS A 183 -12.78 9.20 1.95
CA CYS A 183 -11.71 9.93 1.27
C CYS A 183 -10.59 9.03 0.74
N ARG A 184 -10.77 7.70 0.79
CA ARG A 184 -9.73 6.73 0.48
C ARG A 184 -8.50 6.84 1.37
N ASP A 185 -8.79 6.87 2.66
CA ASP A 185 -7.82 7.02 3.73
C ASP A 185 -6.91 5.80 3.80
N VAL A 186 -5.63 6.06 4.04
CA VAL A 186 -4.59 5.04 4.18
C VAL A 186 -4.10 5.02 5.62
N ARG A 187 -3.93 3.83 6.19
CA ARG A 187 -3.30 3.60 7.50
C ARG A 187 -2.26 2.50 7.36
N LEU A 188 -1.12 2.69 8.01
CA LEU A 188 0.01 1.76 7.96
C LEU A 188 0.09 0.91 9.22
N THR A 189 0.58 -0.31 9.08
CA THR A 189 0.93 -1.18 10.20
C THR A 189 2.21 -1.94 9.83
N ASP A 190 3.09 -2.12 10.80
CA ASP A 190 4.31 -2.93 10.68
C ASP A 190 4.01 -4.42 10.90
N ASP A 191 3.04 -4.76 11.76
CA ASP A 191 2.55 -6.12 11.93
C ASP A 191 1.07 -6.21 11.53
N PRO A 192 0.76 -6.71 10.32
CA PRO A 192 -0.60 -6.87 9.84
C PRO A 192 -1.50 -7.75 10.73
N HIS A 193 -0.94 -8.61 11.57
CA HIS A 193 -1.67 -9.58 12.39
C HIS A 193 -1.84 -9.14 13.85
N ALA A 194 -1.00 -8.24 14.35
CA ALA A 194 -1.01 -7.84 15.75
C ALA A 194 -1.29 -6.34 15.96
N THR A 195 -0.81 -5.48 15.07
CA THR A 195 -0.81 -4.03 15.28
C THR A 195 -1.96 -3.39 14.50
N ALA A 196 -2.74 -2.57 15.19
CA ALA A 196 -3.85 -1.84 14.60
C ALA A 196 -3.33 -0.82 13.55
N PRO A 197 -3.89 -0.80 12.34
CA PRO A 197 -3.52 0.18 11.33
C PRO A 197 -3.59 1.62 11.84
N GLY A 198 -2.47 2.33 11.76
CA GLY A 198 -2.32 3.73 12.15
C GLY A 198 -2.04 3.96 13.64
N SER A 199 -1.82 2.92 14.45
CA SER A 199 -1.65 3.09 15.91
C SER A 199 -0.29 3.59 16.37
N GLU A 200 0.80 3.38 15.61
CA GLU A 200 2.16 3.70 16.07
C GLU A 200 3.13 4.12 14.94
N ASP A 201 4.12 4.95 15.31
CA ASP A 201 5.30 5.24 14.50
C ASP A 201 6.36 4.15 14.73
N GLN A 202 6.63 3.35 13.71
CA GLN A 202 7.76 2.42 13.70
C GLN A 202 8.64 2.69 12.48
N ARG A 203 9.76 1.99 12.33
CA ARG A 203 10.82 2.42 11.40
C ARG A 203 10.32 2.41 9.94
N GLY A 204 9.91 3.58 9.44
CA GLY A 204 9.41 3.81 8.08
C GLY A 204 7.89 3.98 8.00
N THR A 205 7.12 3.39 8.93
CA THR A 205 5.68 3.64 9.07
C THR A 205 5.40 4.87 9.92
N VAL A 206 4.20 5.42 9.79
CA VAL A 206 3.74 6.55 10.60
C VAL A 206 2.35 6.23 11.14
N GLY A 207 2.09 6.68 12.36
CA GLY A 207 0.77 6.69 12.97
C GLY A 207 -0.15 7.71 12.29
N GLY A 208 -1.45 7.47 12.41
CA GLY A 208 -2.49 8.34 11.85
C GLY A 208 -2.88 8.04 10.40
N VAL A 209 -3.58 8.99 9.81
CA VAL A 209 -4.23 8.86 8.50
C VAL A 209 -3.44 9.56 7.41
N LEU A 210 -3.24 8.84 6.31
CA LEU A 210 -2.59 9.31 5.09
C LEU A 210 -3.60 9.44 3.94
N ASP A 211 -3.29 10.30 2.98
CA ASP A 211 -3.90 10.39 1.65
C ASP A 211 -3.07 9.60 0.63
N GLY A 212 -3.66 9.29 -0.53
CA GLY A 212 -3.04 8.54 -1.62
C GLY A 212 -3.64 7.16 -1.87
N GLY A 213 -4.69 6.77 -1.13
CA GLY A 213 -5.29 5.44 -1.21
C GLY A 213 -5.78 5.06 -2.60
N ARG A 214 -6.27 6.03 -3.39
CA ARG A 214 -6.62 5.79 -4.79
C ARG A 214 -5.42 5.28 -5.61
N ALA A 215 -4.27 5.94 -5.49
CA ALA A 215 -3.08 5.57 -6.24
C ALA A 215 -2.59 4.17 -5.85
N VAL A 216 -2.69 3.82 -4.56
CA VAL A 216 -2.37 2.47 -4.07
C VAL A 216 -3.30 1.42 -4.66
N LEU A 217 -4.62 1.65 -4.64
CA LEU A 217 -5.61 0.72 -5.20
C LEU A 217 -5.45 0.56 -6.72
N ASP A 218 -5.25 1.66 -7.44
CA ASP A 218 -5.00 1.66 -8.89
C ASP A 218 -3.73 0.88 -9.24
N ALA A 219 -2.66 1.01 -8.43
CA ALA A 219 -1.39 0.33 -8.65
C ALA A 219 -1.47 -1.20 -8.53
N VAL A 220 -2.41 -1.72 -7.74
CA VAL A 220 -2.64 -3.17 -7.58
C VAL A 220 -3.89 -3.66 -8.31
N GLY A 221 -4.55 -2.80 -9.09
CA GLY A 221 -5.68 -3.15 -9.93
C GLY A 221 -6.96 -3.53 -9.18
N VAL A 222 -7.16 -2.99 -7.98
CA VAL A 222 -8.36 -3.23 -7.15
C VAL A 222 -9.10 -1.92 -6.82
N GLY A 223 -10.19 -2.03 -6.08
CA GLY A 223 -10.99 -0.87 -5.65
C GLY A 223 -12.05 -0.45 -6.66
N ARG A 224 -12.89 0.52 -6.28
CA ARG A 224 -13.95 1.05 -7.14
C ARG A 224 -13.36 2.01 -8.17
N SER A 225 -13.63 1.74 -9.45
CA SER A 225 -13.43 2.72 -10.52
C SER A 225 -14.53 3.78 -10.44
N ASP A 226 -14.14 5.04 -10.27
CA ASP A 226 -15.06 6.19 -10.37
C ASP A 226 -15.47 6.46 -11.84
#